data_AF-A0A832VE84-F1
#
_entry.id   AF-A0A832VE84-F1
#
_cell.length_a   1.000
_cell.length_b   1.000
_cell.length_c   1.000
_cell.angle_alpha   90.00
_cell.angle_beta   90.00
_cell.angle_gamma   90.00
#
_symmetry.space_group_name_H-M   'P 1'
#
loop_
_entity.id
_entity.type
_entity.pdbx_description
1 polymer ?
#
loop_
_entity_poly.entity_id
_entity_poly.type
_entity_poly.pdbx_seq_one_letter_code
_entity_poly.pdbx_strand_id
1 'polypeptide(L)'
;MVDAREITSKQKQIAVSEFFEKNKHFLGFDSLQRSLITAVKESVDNSLDACEEARILPNISVQIDRLKGDEIRLVTQDNGPGIPRDAVEHVFGKFLLGSRFHAIRQTRGQQGIGITGVVMYSQLTTGVKTKVTSKIASDSSAVFVDIGLDTRKNRAIKSREKRDVWFDDITGEVVEHGLRIEARMKGKYQRGKQSVFQYLRMTSIVNPHATISLVVRDRDGEVYEQGSWKRTTDKLPRVVEEIKPHPHGIQLGTLQRMLRESEERKMTSFLRHNFSGVSMRAAKEILSLAEINENRSPKRISTNDANGMLNGFQNVKLLPPPTDCLSPID
;
A
#
# COMPACT_ATOMS: atom_id res chain seq x y z
N MET A 1 30.67 36.76 -5.10
CA MET A 1 29.64 36.05 -5.91
C MET A 1 29.90 34.56 -5.75
N VAL A 2 28.95 33.81 -5.20
CA VAL A 2 29.10 32.36 -5.05
C VAL A 2 28.90 31.73 -6.42
N ASP A 3 29.88 30.97 -6.90
CA ASP A 3 29.87 30.33 -8.22
C ASP A 3 28.70 29.32 -8.30
N ALA A 4 27.89 29.40 -9.35
CA ALA A 4 26.75 28.49 -9.56
C ALA A 4 27.19 27.01 -9.62
N ARG A 5 28.46 26.75 -9.96
CA ARG A 5 29.07 25.41 -9.92
C ARG A 5 29.26 24.89 -8.49
N GLU A 6 29.61 25.76 -7.55
CA GLU A 6 29.70 25.39 -6.12
C GLU A 6 28.32 25.13 -5.52
N ILE A 7 27.30 25.91 -5.90
CA ILE A 7 25.92 25.70 -5.45
C ILE A 7 25.37 24.37 -5.98
N THR A 8 25.67 24.02 -7.23
CA THR A 8 25.24 22.75 -7.85
C THR A 8 25.95 21.55 -7.19
N SER A 9 27.23 21.68 -6.82
CA SER A 9 27.97 20.62 -6.11
C SER A 9 27.42 20.30 -4.71
N LYS A 10 26.66 21.22 -4.11
CA LYS A 10 26.00 21.05 -2.81
C LYS A 10 24.60 20.42 -2.90
N GLN A 11 24.05 20.27 -4.10
CA GLN A 11 22.77 19.57 -4.28
C GLN A 11 22.99 18.05 -4.18
N LYS A 12 22.78 17.50 -2.98
CA LYS A 12 22.76 16.05 -2.75
C LYS A 12 21.33 15.53 -2.88
N GLN A 13 21.12 14.44 -3.63
CA GLN A 13 19.87 13.70 -3.57
C GLN A 13 19.63 13.25 -2.13
N ILE A 14 18.48 13.61 -1.58
CA ILE A 14 18.08 13.24 -0.22
C ILE A 14 17.85 11.73 -0.20
N ALA A 15 18.54 11.02 0.70
CA ALA A 15 18.33 9.59 0.89
C ALA A 15 16.92 9.34 1.43
N VAL A 16 16.32 8.19 1.12
CA VAL A 16 14.96 7.87 1.56
C VAL A 16 14.87 7.84 3.10
N SER A 17 15.95 7.45 3.79
CA SER A 17 16.01 7.54 5.25
C SER A 17 15.94 8.97 5.76
N GLU A 18 16.61 9.92 5.10
CA GLU A 18 16.60 11.32 5.51
C GLU A 18 15.21 11.94 5.27
N PHE A 19 14.54 11.54 4.19
CA PHE A 19 13.13 11.88 3.98
C PHE A 19 12.26 11.29 5.09
N PHE A 20 12.41 10.00 5.41
CA PHE A 20 11.61 9.35 6.46
C PHE A 20 11.85 9.97 7.83
N GLU A 21 13.10 10.29 8.18
CA GLU A 21 13.46 10.88 9.47
C GLU A 21 12.89 12.29 9.63
N LYS A 22 12.95 13.12 8.59
CA LYS A 22 12.38 14.47 8.62
C LYS A 22 10.85 14.45 8.58
N ASN A 23 10.23 13.41 8.00
CA ASN A 23 8.79 13.32 7.78
C ASN A 23 8.07 12.25 8.62
N LYS A 24 8.66 11.74 9.71
CA LYS A 24 8.06 10.69 10.56
C LYS A 24 6.61 10.96 10.95
N HIS A 25 6.29 12.23 11.20
CA HIS A 25 4.96 12.68 11.58
C HIS A 25 3.91 12.52 10.47
N PHE A 26 4.28 12.80 9.21
CA PHE A 26 3.42 12.55 8.05
C PHE A 26 3.19 11.05 7.81
N LEU A 27 4.14 10.21 8.21
CA LEU A 27 4.09 8.77 8.02
C LEU A 27 3.41 8.02 9.17
N GLY A 28 2.97 8.72 10.22
CA GLY A 28 2.33 8.09 11.39
C GLY A 28 3.29 7.41 12.37
N PHE A 29 4.58 7.80 12.36
CA PHE A 29 5.63 7.28 13.25
C PHE A 29 6.18 8.37 14.20
N ASP A 30 5.32 9.30 14.63
CA ASP A 30 5.65 10.44 15.50
C ASP A 30 5.93 10.05 16.96
N SER A 31 5.15 9.11 17.51
CA SER A 31 5.22 8.67 18.91
C SER A 31 5.29 7.14 19.00
N LEU A 32 5.80 6.61 20.11
CA LEU A 32 5.94 5.16 20.31
C LEU A 32 4.60 4.41 20.27
N GLN A 33 3.52 5.05 20.74
CA GLN A 33 2.19 4.45 20.71
C GLN A 33 1.61 4.47 19.30
N ARG A 34 1.65 5.62 18.62
CA ARG A 34 1.12 5.75 17.26
C ARG A 34 1.90 4.91 16.26
N SER A 35 3.23 4.82 16.41
CA SER A 35 4.09 3.96 15.59
C SER A 35 3.65 2.50 15.62
N LEU A 36 3.30 1.97 16.80
CA LEU A 36 2.81 0.60 16.94
C LEU A 36 1.43 0.42 16.27
N ILE A 37 0.52 1.36 16.47
CA ILE A 37 -0.82 1.32 15.83
C ILE A 37 -0.69 1.38 14.31
N THR A 38 0.15 2.28 13.79
CA THR A 38 0.44 2.39 12.36
C THR A 38 1.03 1.09 11.81
N ALA A 39 1.98 0.47 12.51
CA ALA A 39 2.58 -0.79 12.06
C ALA A 39 1.56 -1.94 12.02
N VAL A 40 0.69 -2.05 13.03
CA VAL A 40 -0.39 -3.04 13.05
C VAL A 40 -1.40 -2.76 11.94
N LYS A 41 -1.82 -1.51 11.79
CA LYS A 41 -2.76 -1.08 10.74
C LYS A 41 -2.24 -1.46 9.35
N GLU A 42 -1.01 -1.06 9.01
CA GLU A 42 -0.45 -1.33 7.69
C GLU A 42 -0.23 -2.83 7.44
N SER A 43 0.02 -3.62 8.49
CA SER A 43 0.15 -5.07 8.36
C SER A 43 -1.22 -5.73 8.13
N VAL A 44 -2.22 -5.39 8.94
CA VAL A 44 -3.58 -5.95 8.86
C VAL A 44 -4.28 -5.53 7.56
N ASP A 45 -4.18 -4.26 7.16
CA ASP A 45 -4.78 -3.76 5.92
C ASP A 45 -4.19 -4.50 4.69
N ASN A 46 -2.88 -4.77 4.67
CA ASN A 46 -2.25 -5.52 3.59
C ASN A 46 -2.66 -7.00 3.57
N SER A 47 -2.77 -7.63 4.74
CA SER A 47 -3.25 -9.01 4.85
C SER A 47 -4.71 -9.14 4.40
N LEU A 48 -5.58 -8.20 4.77
CA LEU A 48 -6.97 -8.16 4.31
C LEU A 48 -7.05 -7.99 2.79
N ASP A 49 -6.36 -7.00 2.24
CA ASP A 49 -6.34 -6.76 0.79
C ASP A 49 -5.84 -8.00 0.03
N ALA A 50 -4.77 -8.65 0.50
CA ALA A 50 -4.20 -9.84 -0.15
C ALA A 50 -5.14 -11.06 -0.11
N CYS A 51 -5.84 -11.26 1.00
CA CYS A 51 -6.83 -12.34 1.13
C CYS A 51 -8.04 -12.08 0.22
N GLU A 52 -8.56 -10.85 0.21
CA GLU A 52 -9.72 -10.46 -0.61
C GLU A 52 -9.43 -10.56 -2.11
N GLU A 53 -8.25 -10.11 -2.55
CA GLU A 53 -7.81 -10.21 -3.95
C GLU A 53 -7.65 -11.67 -4.40
N ALA A 54 -7.19 -12.54 -3.50
CA ALA A 54 -7.09 -13.99 -3.74
C ALA A 54 -8.41 -14.76 -3.51
N ARG A 55 -9.49 -14.07 -3.10
CA ARG A 55 -10.78 -14.66 -2.71
C ARG A 55 -10.68 -15.71 -1.59
N ILE A 56 -9.75 -15.49 -0.66
CA ILE A 56 -9.55 -16.31 0.54
C ILE A 56 -10.21 -15.61 1.73
N LEU A 57 -10.89 -16.38 2.57
CA LEU A 57 -11.49 -15.91 3.81
C LEU A 57 -10.40 -15.55 4.84
N PRO A 58 -10.20 -14.25 5.20
CA PRO A 58 -9.04 -13.82 5.96
C PRO A 58 -9.02 -14.40 7.38
N ASN A 59 -7.88 -14.94 7.78
CA ASN A 59 -7.56 -15.31 9.15
C ASN A 59 -6.21 -14.68 9.49
N ILE A 60 -6.24 -13.68 10.36
CA ILE A 60 -5.10 -12.82 10.67
C ILE A 60 -4.80 -12.94 12.16
N SER A 61 -3.54 -13.24 12.49
CA SER A 61 -3.04 -13.22 13.86
C SER A 61 -2.04 -12.10 14.04
N VAL A 62 -2.18 -11.38 15.15
CA VAL A 62 -1.29 -10.29 15.57
C VAL A 62 -0.75 -10.64 16.94
N GLN A 63 0.57 -10.75 17.04
CA GLN A 63 1.27 -10.94 18.31
C GLN A 63 2.19 -9.76 18.59
N ILE A 64 2.15 -9.28 19.83
CA ILE A 64 2.99 -8.17 20.31
C ILE A 64 3.71 -8.63 21.58
N ASP A 65 5.01 -8.85 21.48
CA ASP A 65 5.85 -9.17 22.64
C ASP A 65 6.58 -7.90 23.12
N ARG A 66 6.40 -7.54 24.39
CA ARG A 66 7.14 -6.43 25.01
C ARG A 66 8.55 -6.89 25.35
N LEU A 67 9.56 -6.18 24.85
CA LEU A 67 10.96 -6.47 25.12
C LEU A 67 11.52 -5.50 26.17
N LYS A 68 12.83 -5.57 26.41
CA LYS A 68 13.54 -4.65 27.32
C LYS A 68 13.48 -3.22 26.77
N GLY A 69 13.31 -2.24 27.67
CA GLY A 69 13.16 -0.83 27.30
C GLY A 69 11.84 -0.56 26.57
N ASP A 70 11.90 0.31 25.57
CA ASP A 70 10.78 0.68 24.70
C ASP A 70 10.77 -0.14 23.39
N GLU A 71 11.34 -1.33 23.39
CA GLU A 71 11.32 -2.22 22.23
C GLU A 71 10.19 -3.23 22.29
N ILE A 72 9.66 -3.56 21.12
CA ILE A 72 8.62 -4.56 20.94
C ILE A 72 8.96 -5.46 19.75
N ARG A 73 8.49 -6.71 19.81
CA ARG A 73 8.42 -7.60 18.66
C ARG A 73 6.98 -7.65 18.19
N LEU A 74 6.72 -7.16 16.99
CA LEU A 74 5.45 -7.28 16.30
C LEU A 74 5.54 -8.45 15.33
N VAL A 75 4.68 -9.44 15.51
CA VAL A 75 4.49 -10.54 14.58
C VAL A 75 3.09 -10.45 14.00
N THR A 76 2.96 -10.42 12.68
CA THR A 76 1.69 -10.52 11.99
C THR A 76 1.73 -11.70 11.03
N GLN A 77 0.69 -12.52 11.06
CA GLN A 77 0.56 -13.67 10.18
C GLN A 77 -0.84 -13.70 9.56
N ASP A 78 -0.90 -14.05 8.28
CA ASP A 78 -2.13 -14.24 7.54
C ASP A 78 -2.13 -15.56 6.76
N ASN A 79 -3.33 -15.98 6.37
CA ASN A 79 -3.58 -17.11 5.46
C ASN A 79 -3.77 -16.63 4.01
N GLY A 80 -3.12 -15.55 3.60
CA GLY A 80 -3.19 -15.06 2.23
C GLY A 80 -2.53 -15.99 1.20
N PRO A 81 -2.42 -15.56 -0.06
CA PRO A 81 -1.77 -16.35 -1.12
C PRO A 81 -0.25 -16.51 -0.95
N GLY A 82 0.35 -15.76 -0.02
CA GLY A 82 1.80 -15.60 0.08
C GLY A 82 2.37 -14.69 -1.01
N ILE A 83 3.68 -14.46 -0.95
CA ILE A 83 4.43 -13.64 -1.89
C ILE A 83 5.53 -14.49 -2.56
N PRO A 84 5.62 -14.48 -3.90
CA PRO A 84 6.69 -15.16 -4.62
C PRO A 84 8.07 -14.65 -4.22
N ARG A 85 9.04 -15.56 -4.12
CA ARG A 85 10.42 -15.27 -3.70
C ARG A 85 11.01 -14.04 -4.40
N ASP A 86 10.88 -13.97 -5.71
CA ASP A 86 11.47 -12.89 -6.52
C ASP A 86 10.74 -11.55 -6.34
N ALA A 87 9.47 -11.61 -5.93
CA ALA A 87 8.64 -10.45 -5.64
C ALA A 87 8.85 -9.92 -4.21
N VAL A 88 9.31 -10.72 -3.25
CA VAL A 88 9.53 -10.28 -1.85
C VAL A 88 10.42 -9.03 -1.79
N GLU A 89 11.50 -9.00 -2.57
CA GLU A 89 12.39 -7.84 -2.63
C GLU A 89 11.69 -6.57 -3.12
N HIS A 90 10.78 -6.72 -4.08
CA HIS A 90 10.07 -5.60 -4.68
C HIS A 90 8.98 -5.05 -3.76
N VAL A 91 8.27 -5.93 -3.06
CA VAL A 91 7.18 -5.57 -2.14
C VAL A 91 7.71 -4.84 -0.91
N PHE A 92 8.80 -5.33 -0.31
CA PHE A 92 9.35 -4.77 0.92
C PHE A 92 10.50 -3.78 0.71
N GLY A 93 11.04 -3.72 -0.51
CA GLY A 93 12.32 -3.05 -0.79
C GLY A 93 12.25 -1.76 -1.57
N LYS A 94 11.09 -1.35 -2.05
CA LYS A 94 10.94 -0.09 -2.77
C LYS A 94 9.93 0.79 -2.06
N PHE A 95 10.45 1.80 -1.36
CA PHE A 95 9.64 2.84 -0.75
C PHE A 95 8.96 3.66 -1.87
N LEU A 96 7.65 3.92 -1.76
CA LEU A 96 6.81 4.56 -2.80
C LEU A 96 6.63 3.74 -4.07
N LEU A 97 6.81 2.42 -4.02
CA LEU A 97 6.40 1.52 -5.10
C LEU A 97 5.15 0.77 -4.66
N GLY A 98 4.10 0.89 -5.45
CA GLY A 98 2.84 0.21 -5.20
C GLY A 98 2.20 -0.12 -6.55
N SER A 99 1.80 -1.37 -6.72
CA SER A 99 0.91 -1.77 -7.81
C SER A 99 -0.38 -0.94 -7.82
N ARG A 100 -0.76 -0.39 -6.66
CA ARG A 100 -1.97 0.40 -6.40
C ARG A 100 -1.87 1.89 -6.75
N PHE A 101 -0.73 2.40 -7.24
CA PHE A 101 -0.58 3.83 -7.59
C PHE A 101 -1.15 4.22 -8.96
N HIS A 102 -1.21 3.26 -9.88
CA HIS A 102 -1.61 3.53 -11.26
C HIS A 102 -3.10 3.21 -11.50
N ALA A 103 -3.68 2.39 -10.63
CA ALA A 103 -5.08 1.97 -10.69
C ALA A 103 -5.97 2.84 -9.80
N ILE A 104 -7.03 3.41 -10.37
CA ILE A 104 -8.07 4.09 -9.61
C ILE A 104 -9.10 3.04 -9.21
N ARG A 105 -8.89 2.44 -8.04
CA ARG A 105 -9.83 1.52 -7.37
C ARG A 105 -9.79 1.77 -5.87
N GLN A 106 -10.89 1.48 -5.16
CA GLN A 106 -10.89 1.58 -3.69
C GLN A 106 -9.99 0.50 -3.09
N THR A 107 -8.94 0.91 -2.38
CA THR A 107 -8.09 0.02 -1.57
C THR A 107 -7.83 0.65 -0.20
N ARG A 108 -7.49 -0.17 0.81
CA ARG A 108 -7.20 0.33 2.16
C ARG A 108 -5.91 1.15 2.21
N GLY A 109 -4.92 0.81 1.37
CA GLY A 109 -3.68 1.56 1.20
C GLY A 109 -3.67 2.44 -0.06
N GLN A 110 -3.26 3.71 0.05
CA GLN A 110 -3.26 4.68 -1.06
C GLN A 110 -1.86 5.21 -1.43
N GLN A 111 -0.94 5.31 -0.46
CA GLN A 111 0.32 6.06 -0.62
C GLN A 111 1.55 5.19 -0.92
N GLY A 112 1.40 3.85 -1.03
CA GLY A 112 2.51 2.92 -1.29
C GLY A 112 3.69 3.00 -0.31
N ILE A 113 3.42 3.50 0.90
CA ILE A 113 4.37 3.58 2.01
C ILE A 113 4.22 2.35 2.93
N GLY A 114 3.03 1.74 2.96
CA GLY A 114 2.53 0.81 3.97
C GLY A 114 3.56 -0.06 4.71
N ILE A 115 3.72 -1.32 4.30
CA ILE A 115 4.57 -2.27 5.04
C ILE A 115 6.06 -1.91 4.97
N THR A 116 6.51 -1.26 3.89
CA THR A 116 7.89 -0.77 3.73
C THR A 116 8.24 0.29 4.78
N GLY A 117 7.27 1.11 5.19
CA GLY A 117 7.42 2.06 6.30
C GLY A 117 7.68 1.36 7.63
N VAL A 118 7.05 0.21 7.88
CA VAL A 118 7.30 -0.62 9.06
C VAL A 118 8.71 -1.21 9.03
N VAL A 119 9.15 -1.73 7.89
CA VAL A 119 10.54 -2.24 7.71
C VAL A 119 11.54 -1.12 7.96
N MET A 120 11.31 0.07 7.39
CA MET A 120 12.20 1.22 7.58
C MET A 120 12.23 1.68 9.04
N TYR A 121 11.07 1.78 9.69
CA TYR A 121 11.00 2.17 11.10
C TYR A 121 11.68 1.15 12.01
N SER A 122 11.47 -0.15 11.78
CA SER A 122 12.16 -1.25 12.47
C SER A 122 13.68 -1.07 12.36
N GLN A 123 14.20 -0.93 11.14
CA GLN A 123 15.63 -0.78 10.88
C GLN A 123 16.21 0.50 11.49
N LEU A 124 15.53 1.64 11.40
CA LEU A 124 16.01 2.91 11.96
C LEU A 124 15.98 2.95 13.49
N THR A 125 15.06 2.22 14.12
CA THR A 125 14.89 2.27 15.59
C THR A 125 15.68 1.22 16.35
N THR A 126 15.84 0.01 15.77
CA THR A 126 16.53 -1.11 16.44
C THR A 126 17.73 -1.63 15.66
N GLY A 127 17.91 -1.24 14.40
CA GLY A 127 18.95 -1.77 13.51
C GLY A 127 18.69 -3.20 13.03
N VAL A 128 17.60 -3.84 13.48
CA VAL A 128 17.29 -5.24 13.16
C VAL A 128 16.45 -5.32 11.90
N LYS A 129 16.83 -6.24 11.01
CA LYS A 129 16.08 -6.57 9.80
C LYS A 129 14.76 -7.26 10.12
N THR A 130 13.74 -7.00 9.32
CA THR A 130 12.42 -7.65 9.43
C THR A 130 12.51 -9.06 8.88
N LYS A 131 12.05 -10.06 9.63
CA LYS A 131 11.98 -11.43 9.12
C LYS A 131 10.66 -11.61 8.38
N VAL A 132 10.72 -12.18 7.20
CA VAL A 132 9.55 -12.48 6.37
C VAL A 132 9.57 -13.98 6.08
N THR A 133 8.47 -14.64 6.39
CA THR A 133 8.20 -16.03 6.02
C THR A 133 7.01 -16.02 5.07
N SER A 134 7.17 -16.60 3.89
CA SER A 134 6.15 -16.60 2.84
C SER A 134 6.00 -17.99 2.25
N LYS A 135 4.76 -18.45 2.12
CA LYS A 135 4.43 -19.73 1.48
C LYS A 135 3.31 -19.52 0.48
N ILE A 136 3.52 -20.00 -0.74
CA ILE A 136 2.49 -20.09 -1.78
C ILE A 136 2.00 -21.54 -1.82
N ALA A 137 0.69 -21.75 -2.00
CA ALA A 137 0.09 -23.09 -2.04
C ALA A 137 0.77 -24.04 -3.05
N SER A 138 1.16 -23.53 -4.23
CA SER A 138 1.84 -24.31 -5.27
C SER A 138 3.28 -24.72 -4.93
N ASP A 139 3.93 -24.01 -4.02
CA ASP A 139 5.34 -24.25 -3.69
C ASP A 139 5.47 -25.40 -2.68
N SER A 140 6.52 -26.22 -2.80
CA SER A 140 6.78 -27.32 -1.86
C SER A 140 7.32 -26.88 -0.50
N SER A 141 7.88 -25.66 -0.41
CA SER A 141 8.56 -25.15 0.79
C SER A 141 8.26 -23.68 1.00
N ALA A 142 8.25 -23.22 2.25
CA ALA A 142 8.17 -21.79 2.56
C ALA A 142 9.54 -21.11 2.39
N VAL A 143 9.52 -19.83 2.05
CA VAL A 143 10.71 -18.98 1.96
C VAL A 143 10.83 -18.19 3.24
N PHE A 144 11.97 -18.30 3.93
CA PHE A 144 12.33 -17.49 5.08
C PHE A 144 13.44 -16.55 4.67
N VAL A 145 13.26 -15.25 4.91
CA VAL A 145 14.23 -14.23 4.51
C VAL A 145 14.22 -13.04 5.46
N ASP A 146 15.40 -12.53 5.78
CA ASP A 146 15.53 -11.26 6.48
C ASP A 146 15.62 -10.11 5.46
N ILE A 147 14.72 -9.15 5.59
CA ILE A 147 14.64 -7.96 4.74
C ILE A 147 15.08 -6.72 5.53
N GLY A 148 16.04 -5.99 4.97
CA GLY A 148 16.31 -4.60 5.30
C GLY A 148 16.17 -3.70 4.08
N LEU A 149 16.41 -2.40 4.24
CA LEU A 149 16.40 -1.43 3.15
C LEU A 149 17.75 -0.71 3.04
N ASP A 150 18.31 -0.66 1.83
CA ASP A 150 19.34 0.31 1.44
C ASP A 150 18.67 1.68 1.25
N THR A 151 18.89 2.56 2.21
CA THR A 151 18.24 3.88 2.25
C THR A 151 18.79 4.85 1.21
N ARG A 152 19.98 4.60 0.67
CA ARG A 152 20.59 5.42 -0.39
C ARG A 152 20.09 4.99 -1.76
N LYS A 153 19.96 3.69 -1.99
CA LYS A 153 19.54 3.13 -3.29
C LYS A 153 18.03 2.87 -3.41
N ASN A 154 17.27 2.98 -2.31
CA ASN A 154 15.85 2.61 -2.24
C ASN A 154 15.60 1.19 -2.77
N ARG A 155 16.37 0.23 -2.25
CA ARG A 155 16.28 -1.19 -2.61
C ARG A 155 16.33 -2.06 -1.36
N ALA A 156 15.66 -3.22 -1.37
CA ALA A 156 15.78 -4.16 -0.27
C ALA A 156 17.17 -4.81 -0.23
N ILE A 157 17.61 -5.15 0.97
CA ILE A 157 18.80 -5.96 1.23
C ILE A 157 18.32 -7.27 1.87
N LYS A 158 18.38 -8.36 1.10
CA LYS A 158 18.07 -9.72 1.57
C LYS A 158 19.25 -10.32 2.33
N SER A 159 18.97 -11.10 3.36
CA SER A 159 19.96 -11.94 4.05
C SER A 159 19.30 -13.16 4.69
N ARG A 160 20.11 -14.16 5.05
CA ARG A 160 19.65 -15.39 5.73
C ARG A 160 18.46 -16.06 5.04
N GLU A 161 18.53 -16.14 3.72
CA GLU A 161 17.51 -16.81 2.93
C GLU A 161 17.61 -18.33 3.10
N LYS A 162 16.50 -18.97 3.46
CA LYS A 162 16.38 -20.43 3.49
C LYS A 162 15.01 -20.89 3.02
N ARG A 163 14.92 -22.16 2.60
CA ARG A 163 13.68 -22.86 2.29
C ARG A 163 13.48 -23.99 3.26
N ASP A 164 12.29 -24.07 3.84
CA ASP A 164 11.96 -25.08 4.85
C ASP A 164 10.44 -25.30 4.90
N VAL A 165 10.01 -26.34 5.61
CA VAL A 165 8.61 -26.50 5.97
C VAL A 165 8.24 -25.45 7.01
N TRP A 166 7.13 -24.75 6.81
CA TRP A 166 6.63 -23.78 7.78
C TRP A 166 5.58 -24.43 8.65
N PHE A 167 5.87 -24.53 9.95
CA PHE A 167 4.91 -24.95 10.96
C PHE A 167 4.35 -23.72 11.67
N ASP A 168 3.06 -23.74 11.94
CA ASP A 168 2.39 -22.71 12.71
C ASP A 168 2.78 -22.84 14.19
N ASP A 169 3.27 -21.75 14.78
CA ASP A 169 3.79 -21.73 16.15
C ASP A 169 2.70 -22.03 17.21
N ILE A 170 1.41 -21.91 16.86
CA ILE A 170 0.27 -22.04 17.78
C ILE A 170 -0.35 -23.45 17.65
N THR A 171 -0.60 -23.89 16.43
CA THR A 171 -1.29 -25.16 16.14
C THR A 171 -0.33 -26.32 15.95
N GLY A 172 0.93 -26.05 15.59
CA GLY A 172 1.92 -27.07 15.23
C GLY A 172 1.68 -27.71 13.85
N GLU A 173 0.67 -27.24 13.12
CA GLU A 173 0.32 -27.74 11.79
C GLU A 173 1.18 -27.10 10.71
N VAL A 174 1.28 -27.76 9.55
CA VAL A 174 1.99 -27.22 8.39
C VAL A 174 1.16 -26.11 7.77
N VAL A 175 1.76 -24.94 7.60
CA VAL A 175 1.13 -23.81 6.90
C VAL A 175 1.27 -24.02 5.40
N GLU A 176 0.14 -24.23 4.72
CA GLU A 176 0.10 -24.49 3.29
C GLU A 176 0.29 -23.23 2.44
N HIS A 177 -0.20 -22.09 2.91
CA HIS A 177 -0.08 -20.78 2.27
C HIS A 177 -0.23 -19.65 3.30
N GLY A 178 0.41 -18.52 3.03
CA GLY A 178 0.31 -17.34 3.88
C GLY A 178 1.58 -16.51 3.93
N LEU A 179 1.52 -15.46 4.73
CA LEU A 179 2.64 -14.55 4.99
C LEU A 179 2.76 -14.31 6.50
N ARG A 180 3.98 -14.36 7.02
CA ARG A 180 4.33 -14.00 8.40
C ARG A 180 5.45 -12.98 8.40
N ILE A 181 5.22 -11.84 9.06
CA ILE A 181 6.14 -10.73 9.17
C ILE A 181 6.49 -10.55 10.65
N GLU A 182 7.77 -10.56 10.96
CA GLU A 182 8.30 -10.30 12.30
C GLU A 182 9.20 -9.06 12.26
N ALA A 183 8.74 -7.97 12.86
CA ALA A 183 9.45 -6.71 12.96
C ALA A 183 9.81 -6.39 14.42
N ARG A 184 11.05 -5.93 14.65
CA ARG A 184 11.50 -5.46 15.97
C ARG A 184 11.67 -3.96 15.93
N MET A 185 10.82 -3.24 16.65
CA MET A 185 10.76 -1.79 16.56
C MET A 185 10.63 -1.16 17.94
N LYS A 186 10.94 0.13 18.05
CA LYS A 186 10.59 0.89 19.25
C LYS A 186 9.08 1.17 19.27
N GLY A 187 8.41 0.86 20.35
CA GLY A 187 6.97 1.04 20.46
C GLY A 187 6.47 0.81 21.88
N LYS A 188 5.31 1.39 22.19
CA LYS A 188 4.70 1.24 23.52
C LYS A 188 3.27 0.79 23.38
N TYR A 189 2.99 -0.41 23.89
CA TYR A 189 1.63 -0.91 24.03
C TYR A 189 0.94 -0.23 25.23
N GLN A 190 -0.28 0.28 25.02
CA GLN A 190 -1.10 0.89 26.07
C GLN A 190 -2.56 0.47 25.88
N ARG A 191 -3.26 0.27 27.00
CA ARG A 191 -4.70 0.03 27.01
C ARG A 191 -5.48 1.33 26.86
N GLY A 192 -6.73 1.23 26.39
CA GLY A 192 -7.66 2.34 26.30
C GLY A 192 -8.30 2.50 24.91
N LYS A 193 -8.95 3.64 24.68
CA LYS A 193 -9.70 3.92 23.44
C LYS A 193 -8.82 3.99 22.19
N GLN A 194 -7.55 4.37 22.35
CA GLN A 194 -6.55 4.44 21.27
C GLN A 194 -5.56 3.28 21.36
N SER A 195 -6.02 2.10 21.79
CA SER A 195 -5.20 0.89 21.86
C SER A 195 -5.25 0.10 20.55
N VAL A 196 -4.25 -0.74 20.34
CA VAL A 196 -4.26 -1.73 19.24
C VAL A 196 -5.46 -2.67 19.36
N PHE A 197 -5.82 -3.09 20.58
CA PHE A 197 -7.00 -3.91 20.84
C PHE A 197 -8.27 -3.25 20.28
N GLN A 198 -8.49 -1.97 20.60
CA GLN A 198 -9.69 -1.26 20.14
C GLN A 198 -9.66 -1.06 18.62
N TYR A 199 -8.50 -0.80 18.02
CA TYR A 199 -8.36 -0.74 16.56
C TYR A 199 -8.78 -2.07 15.90
N LEU A 200 -8.21 -3.20 16.34
CA LEU A 200 -8.53 -4.52 15.77
C LEU A 200 -10.01 -4.90 15.98
N ARG A 201 -10.59 -4.52 17.12
CA ARG A 201 -12.03 -4.68 17.37
C ARG A 201 -12.89 -3.87 16.40
N MET A 202 -12.53 -2.62 16.13
CA MET A 202 -13.26 -1.81 15.14
C MET A 202 -13.08 -2.36 13.72
N THR A 203 -11.88 -2.84 13.40
CA THR A 203 -11.58 -3.49 12.11
C THR A 203 -12.41 -4.75 11.92
N SER A 204 -12.59 -5.59 12.94
CA SER A 204 -13.43 -6.80 12.82
C SER A 204 -14.91 -6.50 12.67
N ILE A 205 -15.41 -5.39 13.24
CA ILE A 205 -16.81 -4.95 13.03
C ILE A 205 -17.03 -4.52 11.58
N VAL A 206 -16.07 -3.81 10.98
CA VAL A 206 -16.15 -3.32 9.60
C VAL A 206 -15.87 -4.42 8.56
N ASN A 207 -15.16 -5.48 8.96
CA ASN A 207 -14.81 -6.60 8.10
C ASN A 207 -15.38 -7.91 8.69
N PRO A 208 -16.70 -8.11 8.63
CA PRO A 208 -17.37 -9.25 9.27
C PRO A 208 -16.91 -10.60 8.70
N HIS A 209 -16.34 -10.61 7.49
CA HIS A 209 -15.79 -11.80 6.84
C HIS A 209 -14.41 -12.21 7.36
N ALA A 210 -13.74 -11.40 8.19
CA ALA A 210 -12.39 -11.65 8.66
C ALA A 210 -12.36 -12.18 10.10
N THR A 211 -11.53 -13.19 10.34
CA THR A 211 -11.16 -13.59 11.71
C THR A 211 -9.86 -12.90 12.08
N ILE A 212 -9.84 -12.21 13.21
CA ILE A 212 -8.67 -11.49 13.72
C ILE A 212 -8.39 -11.95 15.16
N SER A 213 -7.14 -12.32 15.44
CA SER A 213 -6.67 -12.61 16.80
C SER A 213 -5.54 -11.68 17.23
N LEU A 214 -5.51 -11.36 18.52
CA LEU A 214 -4.49 -10.54 19.17
C LEU A 214 -3.97 -11.26 20.39
N VAL A 215 -2.65 -11.37 20.51
CA VAL A 215 -1.96 -11.81 21.73
C VAL A 215 -0.88 -10.80 22.07
N VAL A 216 -0.97 -10.22 23.26
CA VAL A 216 0.05 -9.30 23.79
C VAL A 216 0.73 -9.98 24.96
N ARG A 217 2.04 -10.14 24.87
CA ARG A 217 2.87 -10.74 25.93
C ARG A 217 3.69 -9.66 26.61
N ASP A 218 3.77 -9.71 27.94
CA ASP A 218 4.69 -8.86 28.69
C ASP A 218 6.12 -9.41 28.63
N ARG A 219 7.06 -8.70 29.26
CA ARG A 219 8.50 -9.06 29.28
C ARG A 219 8.77 -10.44 29.86
N ASP A 220 7.91 -10.90 30.76
CA ASP A 220 8.03 -12.19 31.44
C ASP A 220 7.39 -13.33 30.63
N GLY A 221 6.84 -13.03 29.45
CA GLY A 221 6.15 -14.00 28.58
C GLY A 221 4.67 -14.19 28.91
N GLU A 222 4.22 -13.69 30.07
CA GLU A 222 2.83 -13.73 30.49
C GLU A 222 1.92 -12.96 29.53
N VAL A 223 0.70 -13.49 29.32
CA VAL A 223 -0.30 -12.84 28.48
C VAL A 223 -0.80 -11.58 29.16
N TYR A 224 -0.39 -10.43 28.65
CA TYR A 224 -0.81 -9.12 29.12
C TYR A 224 -2.23 -8.78 28.66
N GLU A 225 -2.57 -9.09 27.41
CA GLU A 225 -3.91 -8.87 26.85
C GLU A 225 -4.13 -9.79 25.65
N GLN A 226 -5.35 -10.28 25.46
CA GLN A 226 -5.70 -11.13 24.32
C GLN A 226 -7.08 -10.77 23.78
N GLY A 227 -7.27 -10.95 22.48
CA GLY A 227 -8.52 -10.73 21.77
C GLY A 227 -8.71 -11.76 20.67
N SER A 228 -9.94 -12.23 20.48
CA SER A 228 -10.29 -13.08 19.35
C SER A 228 -11.64 -12.62 18.81
N TRP A 229 -11.65 -12.17 17.56
CA TRP A 229 -12.85 -11.75 16.85
C TRP A 229 -13.02 -12.71 15.68
N LYS A 230 -13.95 -13.66 15.81
CA LYS A 230 -14.28 -14.60 14.74
C LYS A 230 -15.14 -13.91 13.70
N ARG A 231 -14.94 -14.28 12.42
CA ARG A 231 -15.82 -13.87 11.33
C ARG A 231 -17.28 -14.24 11.63
N THR A 232 -18.20 -13.39 11.21
CA THR A 232 -19.65 -13.59 11.31
C THR A 232 -20.30 -13.95 9.98
N THR A 233 -19.58 -13.76 8.87
CA THR A 233 -20.03 -14.13 7.53
C THR A 233 -18.90 -14.81 6.75
N ASP A 234 -19.28 -15.68 5.83
CA ASP A 234 -18.38 -16.29 4.85
C ASP A 234 -18.47 -15.62 3.47
N LYS A 235 -19.30 -14.58 3.35
CA LYS A 235 -19.45 -13.79 2.12
C LYS A 235 -18.35 -12.74 2.05
N LEU A 236 -17.45 -12.88 1.09
CA LEU A 236 -16.44 -11.86 0.78
C LEU A 236 -17.08 -10.62 0.12
N PRO A 237 -16.51 -9.42 0.34
CA PRO A 237 -16.89 -8.21 -0.38
C PRO A 237 -16.83 -8.40 -1.89
N ARG A 238 -17.56 -7.55 -2.63
CA ARG A 238 -17.47 -7.53 -4.09
C ARG A 238 -16.07 -7.09 -4.53
N VAL A 239 -15.57 -7.69 -5.60
CA VAL A 239 -14.31 -7.24 -6.21
C VAL A 239 -14.54 -5.87 -6.81
N VAL A 240 -13.68 -4.91 -6.47
CA VAL A 240 -13.69 -3.59 -7.09
C VAL A 240 -12.95 -3.63 -8.42
N GLU A 241 -13.56 -3.04 -9.44
CA GLU A 241 -12.92 -2.91 -10.74
C GLU A 241 -12.10 -1.63 -10.83
N GLU A 242 -10.98 -1.69 -11.54
CA GLU A 242 -10.20 -0.51 -11.85
C GLU A 242 -10.94 0.36 -12.86
N ILE A 243 -11.07 1.65 -12.54
CA ILE A 243 -11.71 2.61 -13.43
C ILE A 243 -10.72 3.62 -13.99
N LYS A 244 -11.08 4.18 -15.13
CA LYS A 244 -10.36 5.29 -15.74
C LYS A 244 -10.63 6.59 -14.99
N PRO A 245 -9.68 7.53 -14.98
CA PRO A 245 -9.88 8.84 -14.37
C PRO A 245 -11.07 9.57 -15.00
N HIS A 246 -11.84 10.27 -14.16
CA HIS A 246 -12.90 11.14 -14.64
C HIS A 246 -12.32 12.53 -15.00
N PRO A 247 -12.69 13.15 -16.14
CA PRO A 247 -12.09 14.41 -16.60
C PRO A 247 -12.19 15.58 -15.62
N HIS A 248 -13.27 15.68 -14.83
CA HIS A 248 -13.45 16.78 -13.86
C HIS A 248 -12.38 16.81 -12.76
N GLY A 249 -11.77 15.67 -12.42
CA GLY A 249 -10.77 15.55 -11.36
C GLY A 249 -9.32 15.71 -11.84
N ILE A 250 -9.12 15.95 -13.14
CA ILE A 250 -7.80 15.91 -13.76
C ILE A 250 -7.15 17.29 -13.74
N GLN A 251 -5.90 17.32 -13.31
CA GLN A 251 -5.06 18.52 -13.30
C GLN A 251 -4.12 18.55 -14.50
N LEU A 252 -3.57 19.73 -14.81
CA LEU A 252 -2.69 19.95 -15.95
C LEU A 252 -1.50 18.99 -15.98
N GLY A 253 -0.81 18.79 -14.86
CA GLY A 253 0.33 17.89 -14.79
C GLY A 253 -0.03 16.43 -15.13
N THR A 254 -1.16 15.94 -14.62
CA THR A 254 -1.67 14.59 -14.93
C THR A 254 -2.06 14.48 -16.40
N LEU A 255 -2.78 15.47 -16.93
CA LEU A 255 -3.18 15.50 -18.35
C LEU A 255 -1.95 15.51 -19.28
N GLN A 256 -0.95 16.33 -18.99
CA GLN A 256 0.29 16.38 -19.78
C GLN A 256 1.09 15.08 -19.72
N ARG A 257 1.07 14.37 -18.59
CA ARG A 257 1.67 13.04 -18.49
C ARG A 257 0.91 12.05 -19.38
N MET A 258 -0.42 11.98 -19.23
CA MET A 258 -1.28 11.10 -20.03
C MET A 258 -1.14 11.37 -21.54
N LEU A 259 -1.05 12.64 -21.97
CA LEU A 259 -0.85 13.00 -23.37
C LEU A 259 0.49 12.50 -23.94
N ARG A 260 1.57 12.54 -23.13
CA ARG A 260 2.91 12.07 -23.53
C ARG A 260 2.99 10.55 -23.59
N GLU A 261 2.37 9.88 -22.63
CA GLU A 261 2.36 8.41 -22.49
C GLU A 261 1.31 7.74 -23.39
N SER A 262 0.36 8.50 -23.93
CA SER A 262 -0.73 7.99 -24.78
C SER A 262 -0.22 7.17 -25.97
N GLU A 263 -0.82 6.00 -26.18
CA GLU A 263 -0.61 5.16 -27.37
C GLU A 263 -1.55 5.53 -28.53
N GLU A 264 -2.53 6.40 -28.28
CA GLU A 264 -3.56 6.76 -29.24
C GLU A 264 -3.03 7.71 -30.33
N ARG A 265 -3.45 7.47 -31.57
CA ARG A 265 -3.05 8.31 -32.72
C ARG A 265 -3.90 9.58 -32.86
N LYS A 266 -5.13 9.53 -32.37
CA LYS A 266 -6.14 10.60 -32.49
C LYS A 266 -6.58 11.10 -31.13
N MET A 267 -6.90 12.38 -31.06
CA MET A 267 -7.33 13.01 -29.81
C MET A 267 -8.72 12.52 -29.36
N THR A 268 -9.61 12.28 -30.31
CA THR A 268 -10.94 11.73 -30.00
C THR A 268 -10.85 10.33 -29.38
N SER A 269 -9.97 9.47 -29.90
CA SER A 269 -9.70 8.16 -29.30
C SER A 269 -9.04 8.30 -27.92
N PHE A 270 -8.08 9.21 -27.77
CA PHE A 270 -7.46 9.49 -26.48
C PHE A 270 -8.48 9.83 -25.40
N LEU A 271 -9.38 10.78 -25.67
CA LEU A 271 -10.40 11.20 -24.71
C LEU A 271 -11.38 10.07 -24.37
N ARG A 272 -11.77 9.25 -25.35
CA ARG A 272 -12.69 8.13 -25.12
C ARG A 272 -12.04 6.95 -24.37
N HIS A 273 -10.78 6.64 -24.68
CA HIS A 273 -10.13 5.43 -24.16
C HIS A 273 -9.39 5.66 -22.84
N ASN A 274 -9.02 6.89 -22.49
CA ASN A 274 -8.24 7.16 -21.27
C ASN A 274 -9.07 7.75 -20.13
N PHE A 275 -10.32 8.16 -20.37
CA PHE A 275 -11.18 8.76 -19.35
C PHE A 275 -12.50 8.02 -19.21
N SER A 276 -13.03 8.00 -17.99
CA SER A 276 -14.38 7.50 -17.71
C SER A 276 -15.44 8.56 -18.03
N GLY A 277 -16.61 8.12 -18.47
CA GLY A 277 -17.75 9.01 -18.70
C GLY A 277 -17.69 9.88 -19.95
N VAL A 278 -16.69 9.69 -20.83
CA VAL A 278 -16.52 10.46 -22.07
C VAL A 278 -17.10 9.72 -23.27
N SER A 279 -18.23 10.22 -23.78
CA SER A 279 -18.81 9.75 -25.05
C SER A 279 -18.09 10.35 -26.25
N MET A 280 -18.25 9.75 -27.44
CA MET A 280 -17.72 10.33 -28.69
C MET A 280 -18.24 11.75 -28.94
N ARG A 281 -19.50 12.03 -28.59
CA ARG A 281 -20.10 13.37 -28.71
C ARG A 281 -19.40 14.36 -27.78
N ALA A 282 -19.25 14.01 -26.50
CA ALA A 282 -18.59 14.85 -25.51
C ALA A 282 -17.10 15.08 -25.86
N ALA A 283 -16.39 14.06 -26.36
CA ALA A 283 -15.02 14.21 -26.82
C ALA A 283 -14.89 15.26 -27.93
N LYS A 284 -15.79 15.26 -28.91
CA LYS A 284 -15.80 16.26 -29.99
C LYS A 284 -16.12 17.66 -29.47
N GLU A 285 -17.07 17.77 -28.55
CA GLU A 285 -17.46 19.03 -27.94
C GLU A 285 -16.31 19.65 -27.13
N ILE A 286 -15.61 18.85 -26.32
CA ILE A 286 -14.41 19.27 -25.59
C ILE A 286 -13.34 19.79 -26.55
N LEU A 287 -13.11 19.09 -27.66
CA LEU A 287 -12.09 19.48 -28.63
C LEU A 287 -12.48 20.72 -29.43
N SER A 288 -13.76 20.90 -29.72
CA SER A 288 -14.28 22.12 -30.34
C SER A 288 -14.08 23.34 -29.43
N LEU A 289 -14.34 23.21 -28.13
CA LEU A 289 -14.13 24.29 -27.16
C LEU A 289 -12.64 24.61 -26.94
N ALA A 290 -11.78 23.60 -27.05
CA ALA A 290 -10.34 23.77 -26.94
C ALA A 290 -9.66 24.19 -28.25
N GLU A 291 -10.41 24.33 -29.35
CA GLU A 291 -9.91 24.62 -30.71
C GLU A 291 -8.85 23.61 -31.20
N ILE A 292 -9.00 22.33 -30.80
CA ILE A 292 -8.08 21.24 -31.17
C ILE A 292 -8.70 20.36 -32.25
N ASN A 293 -7.95 20.10 -33.32
CA ASN A 293 -8.36 19.16 -34.36
C ASN A 293 -8.49 17.72 -33.82
N GLU A 294 -9.61 17.06 -34.10
CA GLU A 294 -9.91 15.68 -33.69
C GLU A 294 -8.81 14.65 -34.05
N ASN A 295 -8.16 14.82 -35.19
CA ASN A 295 -7.13 13.92 -35.69
C ASN A 295 -5.71 14.27 -35.21
N ARG A 296 -5.56 15.33 -34.41
CA ARG A 296 -4.24 15.72 -33.89
C ARG A 296 -3.71 14.65 -32.94
N SER A 297 -2.41 14.41 -33.02
CA SER A 297 -1.74 13.44 -32.15
C SER A 297 -1.67 13.96 -30.70
N PRO A 298 -2.07 13.16 -29.69
CA PRO A 298 -1.97 13.51 -28.28
C PRO A 298 -0.58 13.97 -27.82
N LYS A 299 0.47 13.36 -28.36
CA LYS A 299 1.87 13.67 -27.98
C LYS A 299 2.35 15.05 -28.44
N ARG A 300 1.62 15.72 -29.34
CA ARG A 300 2.00 17.01 -29.96
C ARG A 300 1.14 18.19 -29.48
N ILE A 301 0.46 18.03 -28.35
CA ILE A 301 -0.37 19.07 -27.73
C ILE A 301 0.49 20.03 -26.90
N SER A 302 0.26 21.33 -27.08
CA SER A 302 0.94 22.37 -26.31
C SER A 302 0.37 22.48 -24.89
N THR A 303 1.08 23.12 -23.97
CA THR A 303 0.55 23.40 -22.63
C THR A 303 -0.70 24.28 -22.68
N ASN A 304 -0.78 25.22 -23.62
CA ASN A 304 -1.93 26.11 -23.78
C ASN A 304 -3.16 25.33 -24.26
N ASP A 305 -2.96 24.44 -25.24
CA ASP A 305 -4.00 23.54 -25.75
C ASP A 305 -4.52 22.61 -24.63
N ALA A 306 -3.63 22.12 -23.77
CA ALA A 306 -3.99 21.31 -22.61
C ALA A 306 -4.83 22.08 -21.58
N ASN A 307 -4.53 23.35 -21.33
CA ASN A 307 -5.37 24.22 -20.50
C ASN A 307 -6.76 24.45 -21.12
N GLY A 308 -6.82 24.61 -22.45
CA GLY A 308 -8.08 24.68 -23.19
C GLY A 308 -8.94 23.42 -22.99
N MET A 309 -8.32 22.22 -23.04
CA MET A 309 -9.02 20.97 -22.76
C MET A 309 -9.51 20.86 -21.33
N LEU A 310 -8.74 21.31 -20.33
CA LEU A 310 -9.19 21.33 -18.94
C LEU A 310 -10.41 22.21 -18.74
N ASN A 311 -10.44 23.36 -19.42
CA ASN A 311 -11.62 24.22 -19.42
C ASN A 311 -12.81 23.51 -20.09
N GLY A 312 -12.56 22.82 -21.21
CA GLY A 312 -13.56 21.95 -21.85
C GLY A 312 -14.10 20.86 -20.93
N PHE A 313 -13.26 20.24 -20.10
CA PHE A 313 -13.69 19.22 -19.14
C PHE A 313 -14.70 19.76 -18.11
N GLN A 314 -14.59 21.02 -17.70
CA GLN A 314 -15.50 21.60 -16.69
C GLN A 314 -16.83 22.07 -17.30
N ASN A 315 -16.84 22.44 -18.59
CA ASN A 315 -18.03 23.01 -19.23
C ASN A 315 -18.87 22.00 -20.02
N VAL A 316 -18.28 20.88 -20.43
CA VAL A 316 -19.02 19.85 -21.19
C VAL A 316 -19.71 18.88 -20.24
N LYS A 317 -20.96 18.55 -20.53
CA LYS A 317 -21.72 17.58 -19.74
C LYS A 317 -21.20 16.16 -19.97
N LEU A 318 -20.51 15.62 -18.98
CA LEU A 318 -19.98 14.26 -18.95
C LEU A 318 -20.91 13.29 -18.19
N LEU A 319 -20.78 12.00 -18.50
CA LEU A 319 -21.49 10.97 -17.74
C LEU A 319 -20.81 10.78 -16.38
N PRO A 320 -21.58 10.48 -15.31
CA PRO A 320 -20.99 10.22 -14.00
C PRO A 320 -20.04 9.02 -14.06
N PRO A 321 -19.01 8.99 -13.19
CA PRO A 321 -18.11 7.86 -13.10
C PRO A 321 -18.87 6.60 -12.62
N PRO A 322 -18.47 5.40 -13.08
CA PRO A 322 -19.07 4.14 -12.63
C PRO A 322 -18.81 3.92 -11.12
N THR A 323 -19.76 3.28 -10.44
CA THR A 323 -19.70 3.01 -8.99
C THR A 323 -19.07 1.66 -8.64
N ASP A 324 -18.70 0.87 -9.66
CA ASP A 324 -18.09 -0.47 -9.51
C ASP A 324 -16.65 -0.42 -8.94
N CYS A 325 -16.06 0.78 -8.88
CA CYS A 325 -14.78 1.02 -8.22
C CYS A 325 -14.88 1.12 -6.68
N LEU A 326 -16.10 1.11 -6.13
CA LEU A 326 -16.37 1.21 -4.70
C LEU A 326 -16.89 -0.12 -4.16
N SER A 327 -16.56 -0.46 -2.91
CA SER A 327 -17.15 -1.56 -2.15
C SER A 327 -17.78 -1.00 -0.88
N PRO A 328 -19.13 -0.99 -0.78
CA PRO A 328 -19.79 -0.70 0.49
C PRO A 328 -19.53 -1.82 1.51
N ILE A 329 -19.76 -1.49 2.78
CA ILE A 329 -19.81 -2.49 3.86
C ILE A 329 -21.21 -3.10 3.81
N ASP A 330 -21.27 -4.42 3.58
CA ASP A 330 -22.52 -5.20 3.54
C ASP A 330 -22.90 -5.72 4.93
#